data_AF-A0A9D6JDK8-F1
#
_entry.id   AF-A0A9D6JDK8-F1
#
_cell.length_a   1.000
_cell.length_b   1.000
_cell.length_c   1.000
_cell.angle_alpha   90.00
_cell.angle_beta   90.00
_cell.angle_gamma   90.00
#
_symmetry.space_group_name_H-M   'P 1'
#
loop_
_entity.id
_entity.type
_entity.pdbx_description
1 polymer ?
#
loop_
_entity_poly.entity_id
_entity_poly.type
_entity_poly.pdbx_seq_one_letter_code
_entity_poly.pdbx_strand_id
1 'polypeptide(L)'
;MAPVAAKKAPYTELSFGRIREIHDQVYFGRWRGPSPTDDDLRQAERQLAEFIELLVAEAGSSPPPDQRDYLDRTLAAFRDTKTHQGSELFKAMNDALSYGHRLLNFLLRARGEANHTSRDFARYHVFSSDGDE
;
A
#
# COMPACT_ATOMS: atom_id res chain seq x y z
N MET A 1 -30.65 -7.80 8.63
CA MET A 1 -29.42 -7.27 9.26
C MET A 1 -29.11 -5.93 8.61
N ALA A 2 -29.01 -4.85 9.38
CA ALA A 2 -28.52 -3.57 8.85
C ALA A 2 -27.02 -3.70 8.57
N PRO A 3 -26.48 -3.13 7.48
CA PRO A 3 -25.04 -3.10 7.26
C PRO A 3 -24.40 -2.33 8.41
N VAL A 4 -23.47 -2.97 9.12
CA VAL A 4 -22.60 -2.29 10.09
C VAL A 4 -21.90 -1.19 9.29
N ALA A 5 -22.24 0.08 9.56
CA ALA A 5 -21.55 1.19 8.95
C ALA A 5 -20.06 1.05 9.28
N ALA A 6 -19.24 0.68 8.30
CA ALA A 6 -17.80 0.64 8.46
C ALA A 6 -17.38 2.03 8.94
N LYS A 7 -16.95 2.14 10.20
CA LYS A 7 -16.43 3.41 10.73
C LYS A 7 -15.32 3.84 9.80
N LYS A 8 -15.38 5.05 9.24
CA LYS A 8 -14.25 5.59 8.47
C LYS A 8 -13.02 5.59 9.37
N ALA A 9 -11.94 4.98 8.90
CA ALA A 9 -10.68 4.98 9.62
C ALA A 9 -10.19 6.43 9.81
N PRO A 10 -9.59 6.78 10.97
CA PRO A 10 -9.24 8.16 11.31
C PRO A 10 -7.93 8.62 10.62
N TYR A 11 -7.73 8.30 9.34
CA TYR A 11 -6.50 8.64 8.62
C TYR A 11 -6.28 10.15 8.51
N THR A 12 -7.34 10.96 8.46
CA THR A 12 -7.29 12.43 8.27
C THR A 12 -6.56 13.17 9.38
N GLU A 13 -6.46 12.56 10.57
CA GLU A 13 -5.79 13.16 11.74
C GLU A 13 -4.31 12.76 11.83
N LEU A 14 -3.82 11.91 10.92
CA LEU A 14 -2.47 11.35 10.96
C LEU A 14 -1.53 12.04 9.98
N SER A 15 -0.26 12.16 10.37
CA SER A 15 0.83 12.46 9.44
C SER A 15 0.84 11.47 8.27
N PHE A 16 0.85 12.00 7.05
CA PHE A 16 0.71 11.24 5.80
C PHE A 16 -0.57 10.39 5.73
N GLY A 17 -1.68 10.90 6.27
CA GLY A 17 -2.97 10.20 6.34
C GLY A 17 -3.40 9.53 5.04
N ARG A 18 -3.36 10.25 3.91
CA ARG A 18 -3.73 9.70 2.59
C ARG A 18 -2.79 8.57 2.15
N ILE A 19 -1.49 8.69 2.39
CA ILE A 19 -0.49 7.68 2.04
C ILE A 19 -0.73 6.40 2.86
N ARG A 20 -0.99 6.55 4.17
CA ARG A 20 -1.34 5.43 5.06
C ARG A 20 -2.64 4.75 4.64
N GLU A 21 -3.66 5.54 4.28
CA GLU A 21 -4.95 5.04 3.81
C GLU A 21 -4.80 4.19 2.55
N ILE A 22 -4.15 4.72 1.51
CA ILE A 22 -3.97 3.97 0.25
C ILE A 22 -3.13 2.73 0.49
N HIS A 23 -2.05 2.84 1.26
CA HIS A 23 -1.25 1.67 1.65
C HIS A 23 -2.13 0.56 2.22
N ASP A 24 -3.01 0.88 3.16
CA ASP A 24 -3.89 -0.11 3.80
C ASP A 24 -4.97 -0.63 2.85
N GLN A 25 -5.53 0.23 1.98
CA GLN A 25 -6.45 -0.20 0.92
C GLN A 25 -5.81 -1.23 -0.02
N VAL A 26 -4.54 -1.04 -0.40
CA VAL A 26 -3.80 -2.04 -1.19
C VAL A 26 -3.46 -3.25 -0.32
N TYR A 27 -2.97 -3.06 0.90
CA TYR A 27 -2.55 -4.15 1.78
C TYR A 27 -3.68 -5.13 2.12
N PHE A 28 -4.89 -4.62 2.34
CA PHE A 28 -6.10 -5.40 2.62
C PHE A 28 -6.96 -5.68 1.37
N GLY A 29 -6.50 -5.27 0.18
CA GLY A 29 -7.26 -5.41 -1.05
C GLY A 29 -7.48 -6.88 -1.47
N ARG A 30 -8.56 -7.12 -2.21
CA ARG A 30 -8.96 -8.47 -2.66
C ARG A 30 -7.93 -9.17 -3.54
N TRP A 31 -7.00 -8.43 -4.15
CA TRP A 31 -5.91 -8.99 -4.94
C TRP A 31 -5.01 -9.96 -4.16
N ARG A 32 -4.99 -9.87 -2.81
CA ARG A 32 -4.29 -10.80 -1.90
C ARG A 32 -5.16 -11.95 -1.38
N GLY A 33 -6.41 -12.03 -1.83
CA GLY A 33 -7.33 -13.12 -1.49
C GLY A 33 -6.98 -14.43 -2.18
N PRO A 34 -7.73 -15.51 -1.91
CA PRO A 34 -7.45 -16.85 -2.45
C PRO A 34 -7.67 -16.98 -3.96
N SER A 35 -8.46 -16.10 -4.56
CA SER A 35 -8.80 -16.13 -6.00
C SER A 35 -9.04 -14.71 -6.52
N PRO A 36 -7.98 -13.91 -6.69
CA PRO A 36 -8.12 -12.53 -7.17
C PRO A 36 -8.53 -12.52 -8.64
N THR A 37 -9.45 -11.61 -8.99
CA THR A 37 -9.82 -11.36 -10.38
C THR A 37 -8.84 -10.41 -11.05
N ASP A 38 -8.84 -10.37 -12.39
CA ASP A 38 -8.04 -9.38 -13.13
C ASP A 38 -8.45 -7.93 -12.77
N ASP A 39 -9.71 -7.70 -12.43
CA ASP A 39 -10.18 -6.39 -11.96
C ASP A 39 -9.61 -6.03 -10.59
N ASP A 40 -9.48 -6.99 -9.67
CA ASP A 40 -8.85 -6.78 -8.37
C ASP A 40 -7.36 -6.41 -8.54
N LEU A 41 -6.65 -7.10 -9.45
CA LEU A 41 -5.26 -6.80 -9.78
C LEU A 41 -5.12 -5.40 -10.40
N ARG A 42 -5.94 -5.06 -11.41
CA ARG A 42 -5.94 -3.73 -12.02
C ARG A 42 -6.26 -2.61 -11.02
N GLN A 43 -7.21 -2.85 -10.11
CA GLN A 43 -7.56 -1.89 -9.08
C GLN A 43 -6.40 -1.67 -8.11
N ALA A 44 -5.78 -2.75 -7.65
CA ALA A 44 -4.63 -2.69 -6.75
C ALA A 44 -3.42 -2.02 -7.42
N GLU A 45 -3.16 -2.27 -8.72
CA GLU A 45 -2.13 -1.55 -9.47
C GLU A 45 -2.39 -0.04 -9.56
N ARG A 46 -3.64 0.39 -9.77
CA ARG A 46 -4.00 1.82 -9.79
C ARG A 46 -3.78 2.48 -8.43
N GLN A 47 -4.21 1.82 -7.36
CA GLN A 47 -4.00 2.30 -5.99
C GLN A 47 -2.51 2.33 -5.63
N LEU A 48 -1.75 1.34 -6.08
CA LEU A 48 -0.30 1.29 -5.91
C LEU A 48 0.40 2.43 -6.66
N ALA A 49 -0.07 2.78 -7.87
CA ALA A 49 0.42 3.94 -8.61
C ALA A 49 0.23 5.24 -7.81
N GLU A 50 -0.99 5.48 -7.30
CA GLU A 50 -1.31 6.65 -6.48
C GLU A 50 -0.46 6.70 -5.21
N PHE A 51 -0.29 5.56 -4.53
CA PHE A 51 0.57 5.45 -3.35
C PHE A 51 2.01 5.86 -3.65
N ILE A 52 2.56 5.38 -4.76
CA ILE A 52 3.94 5.67 -5.17
C ILE A 52 4.10 7.13 -5.57
N GLU A 53 3.14 7.71 -6.29
CA GLU A 53 3.16 9.13 -6.65
C GLU A 53 3.24 10.04 -5.41
N LEU A 54 2.46 9.72 -4.36
CA LEU A 54 2.50 10.47 -3.11
C LEU A 54 3.83 10.27 -2.36
N LEU A 55 4.40 9.06 -2.37
CA LEU A 55 5.71 8.81 -1.77
C LEU A 55 6.83 9.59 -2.50
N VAL A 56 6.79 9.66 -3.83
CA VAL A 56 7.73 10.45 -4.64
C VAL A 56 7.62 11.93 -4.27
N ALA A 57 6.39 12.45 -4.16
CA ALA A 57 6.15 13.84 -3.80
C ALA A 57 6.71 14.18 -2.40
N GLU A 58 6.49 13.31 -1.40
CA GLU A 58 6.97 13.54 -0.03
C GLU A 58 8.47 13.30 0.15
N ALA A 59 9.07 12.37 -0.61
CA ALA A 59 10.51 12.15 -0.60
C ALA A 59 11.29 13.34 -1.19
N GLY A 60 10.66 14.09 -2.11
CA GLY A 60 11.25 15.26 -2.75
C GLY A 60 12.38 14.91 -3.74
N SER A 61 13.10 15.93 -4.20
CA SER A 61 14.11 15.79 -5.27
C SER A 61 15.47 15.27 -4.80
N SER A 62 15.76 15.35 -3.49
CA SER A 62 17.03 14.90 -2.92
C SER A 62 16.82 14.20 -1.58
N PRO A 63 16.15 13.03 -1.57
CA PRO A 63 15.96 12.26 -0.35
C PRO A 63 17.30 11.78 0.22
N PRO A 64 17.41 11.62 1.56
CA PRO A 64 18.53 10.95 2.20
C PRO A 64 18.81 9.56 1.60
N PRO A 65 20.05 9.03 1.72
CA PRO A 65 20.44 7.79 1.03
C PRO A 65 19.56 6.57 1.31
N ASP A 66 19.08 6.42 2.55
CA ASP A 66 18.19 5.33 2.98
C ASP A 66 16.79 5.44 2.37
N GLN A 67 16.23 6.65 2.32
CA GLN A 67 14.97 6.92 1.63
C GLN A 67 15.10 6.73 0.11
N ARG A 68 16.22 7.16 -0.46
CA ARG A 68 16.52 7.01 -1.90
C ARG A 68 16.56 5.54 -2.33
N ASP A 69 17.29 4.69 -1.61
CA ASP A 69 17.39 3.25 -1.93
C ASP A 69 15.99 2.59 -1.94
N TYR A 70 15.15 2.88 -0.95
CA TYR A 70 13.79 2.32 -0.92
C TYR A 70 12.86 2.94 -1.96
N LEU A 71 13.03 4.22 -2.30
CA LEU A 71 12.31 4.84 -3.41
C LEU A 71 12.65 4.15 -4.75
N ASP A 72 13.94 3.96 -5.02
CA ASP A 72 14.42 3.31 -6.25
C ASP A 72 13.92 1.87 -6.37
N ARG A 73 13.95 1.11 -5.27
CA ARG A 73 13.41 -0.26 -5.22
C ARG A 73 11.90 -0.30 -5.42
N THR A 74 11.17 0.63 -4.82
CA THR A 74 9.71 0.75 -4.99
C THR A 74 9.37 1.01 -6.45
N LEU A 75 10.07 1.96 -7.09
CA LEU A 75 9.86 2.29 -8.50
C LEU A 75 10.27 1.15 -9.43
N ALA A 76 11.36 0.45 -9.13
CA ALA A 76 11.78 -0.73 -9.90
C ALA A 76 10.72 -1.84 -9.86
N ALA A 77 10.29 -2.24 -8.65
CA ALA A 77 9.26 -3.26 -8.50
C ALA A 77 7.93 -2.85 -9.15
N PHE A 78 7.57 -1.57 -9.10
CA PHE A 78 6.36 -1.08 -9.77
C PHE A 78 6.48 -1.13 -11.30
N ARG A 79 7.66 -0.86 -11.88
CA ARG A 79 7.87 -1.06 -13.33
C ARG A 79 7.68 -2.52 -13.73
N ASP A 80 8.14 -3.45 -12.90
CA ASP A 80 7.99 -4.89 -13.16
C ASP A 80 6.51 -5.32 -13.21
N THR A 81 5.61 -4.63 -12.48
CA THR A 81 4.15 -4.88 -12.59
C THR A 81 3.60 -4.66 -14.00
N LYS A 82 4.28 -3.87 -14.84
CA LYS A 82 3.82 -3.55 -16.21
C LYS A 82 4.24 -4.59 -17.25
N THR A 83 5.18 -5.48 -16.90
CA THR A 83 5.72 -6.49 -17.81
C THR A 83 5.45 -7.91 -17.32
N HIS A 84 5.34 -8.12 -16.01
CA HIS A 84 5.11 -9.42 -15.41
C HIS A 84 3.64 -9.86 -15.49
N GLN A 85 3.42 -11.17 -15.38
CA GLN A 85 2.11 -11.82 -15.38
C GLN A 85 2.09 -12.95 -14.33
N GLY A 86 0.90 -13.38 -13.92
CA GLY A 86 0.75 -14.50 -12.98
C GLY A 86 1.47 -14.28 -11.65
N SER A 87 2.24 -15.27 -11.18
CA SER A 87 2.97 -15.21 -9.91
C SER A 87 3.98 -14.07 -9.84
N GLU A 88 4.64 -13.74 -10.96
CA GLU A 88 5.64 -12.69 -11.02
C GLU A 88 5.01 -11.30 -10.89
N LEU A 89 3.79 -11.12 -11.40
CA LEU A 89 3.02 -9.88 -11.18
C LEU A 89 2.66 -9.74 -9.70
N PHE A 90 2.15 -10.81 -9.08
CA PHE A 90 1.80 -10.80 -7.66
C PHE A 90 3.02 -10.49 -6.77
N LYS A 91 4.18 -11.06 -7.11
CA LYS A 91 5.44 -10.75 -6.45
C LYS A 91 5.83 -9.29 -6.62
N ALA A 92 5.81 -8.76 -7.85
CA ALA A 92 6.18 -7.37 -8.14
C ALA A 92 5.29 -6.37 -7.39
N MET A 93 3.97 -6.60 -7.34
CA MET A 93 3.04 -5.76 -6.57
C MET A 93 3.32 -5.82 -5.06
N ASN A 94 3.62 -7.01 -4.53
CA ASN A 94 3.99 -7.17 -3.12
C ASN A 94 5.31 -6.49 -2.77
N ASP A 95 6.31 -6.60 -3.64
CA ASP A 95 7.63 -5.96 -3.46
C ASP A 95 7.47 -4.43 -3.47
N ALA A 96 6.76 -3.89 -4.45
CA ALA A 96 6.49 -2.46 -4.56
C ALA A 96 5.76 -1.92 -3.32
N LEU A 97 4.71 -2.60 -2.86
CA LEU A 97 4.01 -2.22 -1.64
C LEU A 97 4.92 -2.29 -0.40
N SER A 98 5.74 -3.35 -0.29
CA SER A 98 6.63 -3.56 0.86
C SER A 98 7.76 -2.54 0.93
N TYR A 99 8.40 -2.23 -0.20
CA TYR A 99 9.42 -1.19 -0.28
C TYR A 99 8.84 0.19 -0.02
N GLY A 100 7.66 0.49 -0.60
CA GLY A 100 6.98 1.76 -0.36
C GLY A 100 6.53 1.93 1.09
N HIS A 101 6.08 0.85 1.74
CA HIS A 101 5.78 0.84 3.17
C HIS A 101 7.01 1.19 4.02
N ARG A 102 8.17 0.67 3.65
CA ARG A 102 9.42 0.99 4.34
C ARG A 102 9.82 2.44 4.13
N LEU A 103 9.63 2.98 2.92
CA LEU A 103 9.82 4.40 2.65
C LEU A 103 8.88 5.28 3.48
N LEU A 104 7.58 4.94 3.56
CA LEU A 104 6.62 5.61 4.44
C LEU A 104 7.12 5.64 5.90
N ASN A 105 7.66 4.53 6.40
CA ASN A 105 8.20 4.47 7.76
C ASN A 105 9.42 5.38 7.96
N PHE A 106 10.29 5.53 6.96
CA PHE A 106 11.38 6.52 7.02
C PHE A 106 10.85 7.95 7.06
N LEU A 107 9.87 8.28 6.22
CA LEU A 107 9.24 9.60 6.19
C LEU A 107 8.56 9.94 7.53
N LEU A 108 7.90 8.97 8.15
CA LEU A 108 7.29 9.12 9.48
C LEU A 108 8.32 9.37 10.56
N ARG A 109 9.39 8.57 10.61
CA ARG A 109 10.48 8.75 11.59
C ARG A 109 11.16 10.11 11.46
N ALA A 110 11.31 10.62 10.24
CA ALA A 110 11.86 11.96 10.00
C ALA A 110 11.00 13.08 10.63
N ARG A 111 9.71 12.82 10.89
CA ARG A 111 8.78 13.72 11.60
C ARG A 111 8.62 13.39 13.09
N GLY A 112 9.38 12.43 13.63
CA GLY A 112 9.25 11.98 15.01
C GLY A 112 8.02 11.09 15.26
N GLU A 113 7.38 10.58 14.21
CA GLU A 113 6.19 9.74 14.29
C GLU A 113 6.54 8.25 14.41
N ALA A 114 5.63 7.48 15.00
CA ALA A 114 5.72 6.03 15.01
C ALA A 114 5.52 5.44 13.60
N ASN A 115 6.11 4.26 13.36
CA ASN A 115 5.92 3.51 12.11
C ASN A 115 4.43 3.25 11.85
N HIS A 116 4.07 3.23 10.57
CA HIS A 116 2.76 2.77 10.15
C HIS A 116 2.62 1.26 10.37
N THR A 117 1.53 0.85 11.01
CA THR A 117 1.23 -0.57 11.27
C THR A 117 -0.17 -0.87 10.78
N SER A 118 -0.31 -1.52 9.62
CA SER A 118 -1.61 -1.80 9.01
C SER A 118 -2.55 -2.60 9.92
N ARG A 119 -2.00 -3.45 10.79
CA ARG A 119 -2.80 -4.23 11.76
C ARG A 119 -3.64 -3.35 12.68
N ASP A 120 -3.18 -2.15 13.01
CA ASP A 120 -3.92 -1.21 13.86
C ASP A 120 -5.19 -0.68 13.18
N PHE A 121 -5.25 -0.77 11.85
CA PHE A 121 -6.36 -0.34 11.02
C PHE A 121 -7.21 -1.49 10.49
N ALA A 122 -6.84 -2.75 10.74
CA ALA A 122 -7.48 -3.94 10.20
C ALA A 122 -9.01 -3.94 10.40
N ARG A 123 -9.51 -3.45 11.55
CA ARG A 123 -10.95 -3.37 11.86
C ARG A 123 -11.78 -2.44 10.95
N TYR A 124 -11.11 -1.61 10.16
CA TYR A 124 -11.75 -0.66 9.24
C TYR A 124 -11.76 -1.14 7.79
N HIS A 125 -11.11 -2.27 7.52
CA HIS A 125 -11.03 -2.88 6.20
C HIS A 125 -11.73 -4.23 6.21
N VAL A 126 -12.41 -4.55 5.12
CA VAL A 126 -13.05 -5.85 4.95
C VAL A 126 -12.01 -6.81 4.42
N PHE A 127 -11.64 -7.81 5.22
CA PHE A 127 -10.86 -8.95 4.71
C PHE A 127 -11.76 -9.77 3.81
N SER A 128 -11.30 -10.07 2.60
CA SER A 128 -11.91 -11.11 1.76
C SER A 128 -11.49 -12.47 2.32
N SER A 129 -12.07 -12.90 3.44
CA SER A 129 -12.09 -14.33 3.80
C SER A 129 -13.37 -14.94 3.23
N ASP A 130 -13.49 -14.99 1.90
CA ASP A 130 -14.47 -15.87 1.28
C ASP A 130 -13.76 -17.21 1.10
N GLY A 131 -13.92 -18.05 2.11
CA GLY A 131 -13.42 -19.41 2.19
C GLY A 131 -14.33 -20.23 3.11
N ASP A 132 -15.63 -20.14 2.88
CA ASP A 132 -16.64 -21.08 3.38
C ASP A 132 -17.44 -21.60 2.17
N GLU A 133 -16.89 -22.60 1.48
CA GLU A 133 -17.65 -23.65 0.78
C GLU A 133 -17.09 -25.01 1.16
#